data_AF-A0A1V1P453-F1
#
_entry.id   AF-A0A1V1P453-F1
#
_cell.length_a   1.000
_cell.length_b   1.000
_cell.length_c   1.000
_cell.angle_alpha   90.00
_cell.angle_beta   90.00
_cell.angle_gamma   90.00
#
_symmetry.space_group_name_H-M   'P 1'
#
loop_
_entity.id
_entity.type
_entity.pdbx_description
1 polymer ?
#
loop_
_entity_poly.entity_id
_entity_poly.type
_entity_poly.pdbx_seq_one_letter_code
_entity_poly.pdbx_strand_id
1 'polypeptide(L)'
;MKRLMLFLSIVLLFVQSNTVFSAGFDCKKASTKVEKLICGNSVLNALDEKLNETYFKTKKQLPKKQFDSVQKEQKKWVKSRNKSLCRDEKSCIIAYCDRLRKLQNLLVSPFLTEVNKSFTYRQQVIHPGLIKEFEILNSDNDPPMTVAVDIDASFKSNEYSEDVEVSKDEWNLIKVPNEYEEGAFYKYKWLGKIRPDIHVVKTLSWEGGRMVECSVICVKFSIRNGYDVNGLPSQRLTMNVVKRIYASDDSKIKLLDDRIICDGSESVFY
;
A
#
# COMPACT_ATOMS: atom_id res chain seq x y z
N MET A 1 -1.71 42.80 -66.87
CA MET A 1 -1.43 43.03 -65.42
C MET A 1 -2.70 42.65 -64.66
N LYS A 2 -2.87 41.39 -64.19
CA LYS A 2 -2.70 40.94 -62.77
C LYS A 2 -3.32 41.97 -61.79
N ARG A 3 -4.35 41.73 -60.98
CA ARG A 3 -4.80 40.51 -60.27
C ARG A 3 -6.28 40.62 -59.82
N LEU A 4 -6.96 39.48 -59.94
CA LEU A 4 -8.17 39.07 -59.25
C LEU A 4 -7.92 39.04 -57.73
N MET A 5 -8.67 39.79 -56.91
CA MET A 5 -8.64 39.63 -55.45
C MET A 5 -9.84 38.79 -55.00
N LEU A 6 -9.56 37.51 -54.77
CA LEU A 6 -10.42 36.54 -54.11
C LEU A 6 -10.45 36.87 -52.61
N PHE A 7 -11.60 37.29 -52.07
CA PHE A 7 -11.80 37.35 -50.62
C PHE A 7 -11.93 35.91 -50.10
N LEU A 8 -10.82 35.37 -49.59
CA LEU A 8 -10.78 34.06 -48.94
C LEU A 8 -11.43 34.19 -47.55
N SER A 9 -12.72 33.83 -47.45
CA SER A 9 -13.41 33.65 -46.17
C SER A 9 -12.79 32.49 -45.42
N ILE A 10 -11.89 32.79 -44.47
CA ILE A 10 -11.33 31.83 -43.53
C ILE A 10 -12.45 31.40 -42.57
N VAL A 11 -13.07 30.26 -42.86
CA VAL A 11 -13.98 29.58 -41.94
C VAL A 11 -13.14 29.04 -40.79
N LEU A 12 -13.27 29.66 -39.61
CA LEU A 12 -12.68 29.18 -38.36
C LEU A 12 -13.39 27.87 -37.98
N LEU A 13 -12.80 26.73 -38.35
CA LEU A 13 -13.19 25.42 -37.82
C LEU A 13 -12.84 25.38 -36.33
N PHE A 14 -13.81 25.65 -35.48
CA PHE A 14 -13.76 25.29 -34.06
C PHE A 14 -13.64 23.76 -33.97
N VAL A 15 -12.40 23.27 -33.91
CA VAL A 15 -12.11 21.90 -33.52
C VAL A 15 -12.48 21.79 -32.04
N GLN A 16 -13.73 21.43 -31.75
CA GLN A 16 -14.09 20.96 -30.43
C GLN A 16 -13.32 19.66 -30.20
N SER A 17 -12.21 19.76 -29.48
CA SER A 17 -11.50 18.63 -28.89
C SER A 17 -12.47 17.92 -27.96
N ASN A 18 -13.22 16.96 -28.51
CA ASN A 18 -13.89 15.96 -27.71
C ASN A 18 -12.78 15.15 -27.05
N THR A 19 -12.39 15.55 -25.84
CA THR A 19 -11.56 14.74 -24.96
C THR A 19 -12.27 13.40 -24.81
N VAL A 20 -11.74 12.38 -25.49
CA VAL A 20 -12.28 11.02 -25.40
C VAL A 20 -11.85 10.48 -24.03
N PHE A 21 -12.66 10.76 -23.02
CA PHE A 21 -12.55 10.08 -21.75
C PHE A 21 -13.12 8.68 -21.93
N SER A 22 -12.29 7.65 -21.81
CA SER A 22 -12.77 6.27 -21.80
C SER A 22 -13.12 5.92 -20.38
N ALA A 23 -14.41 5.95 -20.03
CA ALA A 23 -14.86 5.33 -18.79
C ALA A 23 -14.61 3.81 -18.88
N GLY A 24 -15.03 3.09 -17.86
CA GLY A 24 -15.16 1.64 -17.94
C GLY A 24 -16.13 1.12 -19.03
N PHE A 25 -16.73 2.03 -19.79
CA PHE A 25 -17.61 1.82 -20.94
C PHE A 25 -17.39 2.92 -21.99
N ASP A 26 -17.90 2.69 -23.21
CA ASP A 26 -17.80 3.67 -24.31
C ASP A 26 -18.70 4.89 -24.05
N CYS A 27 -18.08 6.04 -23.77
CA CYS A 27 -18.79 7.29 -23.48
C CYS A 27 -19.66 7.80 -24.63
N LYS A 28 -19.41 7.38 -25.88
CA LYS A 28 -20.30 7.71 -27.02
C LYS A 28 -21.65 6.98 -26.93
N LYS A 29 -21.72 5.90 -26.15
CA LYS A 29 -22.93 5.09 -25.92
C LYS A 29 -23.63 5.45 -24.60
N ALA A 30 -23.18 6.50 -23.91
CA ALA A 30 -23.79 6.95 -22.66
C ALA A 30 -25.26 7.36 -22.86
N SER A 31 -26.15 6.66 -22.18
CA SER A 31 -27.62 6.79 -22.34
C SER A 31 -28.28 7.36 -21.09
N THR A 32 -27.74 7.05 -19.90
CA THR A 32 -28.32 7.48 -18.62
C THR A 32 -27.73 8.80 -18.12
N LYS A 33 -28.45 9.52 -17.25
CA LYS A 33 -27.94 10.74 -16.59
C LYS A 33 -26.62 10.48 -15.86
N VAL A 34 -26.50 9.34 -15.19
CA VAL A 34 -25.29 8.94 -14.47
C VAL A 34 -24.14 8.65 -15.43
N GLU A 35 -24.36 7.95 -16.53
CA GLU A 35 -23.32 7.69 -17.54
C GLU A 35 -22.81 8.99 -18.17
N LYS A 36 -23.70 9.92 -18.50
CA LYS A 36 -23.31 11.24 -19.01
C LYS A 36 -22.50 12.04 -17.98
N LEU A 37 -22.87 11.97 -16.70
CA LEU A 37 -22.13 12.60 -15.61
C LEU A 37 -20.72 12.00 -15.46
N ILE A 38 -20.59 10.66 -15.52
CA ILE A 38 -19.29 9.98 -15.49
C ILE A 38 -18.41 10.40 -16.67
N CYS A 39 -18.97 10.46 -17.87
CA CYS A 39 -18.22 10.83 -19.08
C CYS A 39 -17.84 12.31 -19.15
N GLY A 40 -18.62 13.18 -18.51
CA GLY A 40 -18.37 14.63 -18.46
C GLY A 40 -17.45 15.08 -17.33
N ASN A 41 -17.06 14.18 -16.42
CA ASN A 41 -16.23 14.50 -15.26
C ASN A 41 -15.01 13.57 -15.21
N SER A 42 -13.80 14.14 -15.32
CA SER A 42 -12.55 13.38 -15.40
C SER A 42 -12.28 12.53 -14.13
N VAL A 43 -12.65 13.01 -12.95
CA VAL A 43 -12.49 12.29 -11.69
C VAL A 43 -13.40 11.06 -11.65
N LEU A 44 -14.68 11.23 -12.00
CA LEU A 44 -15.63 10.12 -12.06
C LEU A 44 -15.27 9.11 -13.15
N ASN A 45 -14.74 9.59 -14.28
CA ASN A 45 -14.24 8.74 -15.34
C ASN A 45 -13.10 7.84 -14.85
N ALA A 46 -12.08 8.42 -14.23
CA ALA A 46 -10.94 7.70 -13.67
C ALA A 46 -11.34 6.72 -12.55
N LEU A 47 -12.30 7.11 -11.70
CA LEU A 47 -12.86 6.22 -10.68
C LEU A 47 -13.62 5.04 -11.29
N ASP A 48 -14.35 5.23 -12.39
CA ASP A 48 -15.07 4.17 -13.10
C ASP A 48 -14.12 3.20 -13.80
N GLU A 49 -13.09 3.71 -14.47
CA GLU A 49 -12.02 2.91 -15.07
C GLU A 49 -11.31 2.07 -13.98
N LYS A 50 -10.88 2.71 -12.89
CA LYS A 50 -10.24 2.03 -11.76
C LYS A 50 -11.12 0.97 -11.14
N LEU A 51 -12.42 1.23 -11.01
CA LEU A 51 -13.37 0.26 -10.47
C LEU A 51 -13.47 -0.96 -11.37
N ASN A 52 -13.52 -0.75 -12.68
CA ASN A 52 -13.57 -1.85 -13.65
C ASN A 52 -12.27 -2.67 -13.63
N GLU A 53 -11.10 -2.03 -13.64
CA GLU A 53 -9.83 -2.73 -13.49
C GLU A 53 -9.78 -3.57 -12.21
N THR A 54 -10.18 -2.97 -11.08
CA THR A 54 -10.18 -3.63 -9.78
C THR A 54 -11.13 -4.83 -9.78
N TYR A 55 -12.33 -4.67 -10.37
CA TYR A 55 -13.27 -5.78 -10.53
C TYR A 55 -12.67 -6.91 -11.37
N PHE A 56 -12.01 -6.62 -12.50
CA PHE A 56 -11.34 -7.65 -13.29
C PHE A 56 -10.16 -8.30 -12.56
N LYS A 57 -9.40 -7.54 -11.76
CA LYS A 57 -8.37 -8.09 -10.87
C LYS A 57 -8.99 -9.05 -9.85
N THR A 58 -10.12 -8.70 -9.22
CA THR A 58 -10.83 -9.62 -8.30
C THR A 58 -11.28 -10.89 -9.00
N LYS A 59 -11.76 -10.79 -10.25
CA LYS A 59 -12.14 -11.97 -11.07
C LYS A 59 -10.97 -12.92 -11.30
N LYS A 60 -9.79 -12.38 -11.55
CA LYS A 60 -8.58 -13.16 -11.85
C LYS A 60 -7.99 -13.82 -10.60
N GLN A 61 -8.03 -13.14 -9.46
CA GLN A 61 -7.32 -13.56 -8.26
C GLN A 61 -8.18 -14.38 -7.28
N LEU A 62 -9.50 -14.15 -7.23
CA LEU A 62 -10.35 -14.84 -6.27
C LEU A 62 -10.80 -16.22 -6.80
N PRO A 63 -10.94 -17.22 -5.91
CA PRO A 63 -11.61 -18.47 -6.24
C PRO A 63 -13.01 -18.23 -6.79
N LYS A 64 -13.43 -19.04 -7.77
CA LYS A 64 -14.71 -18.89 -8.48
C LYS A 64 -15.92 -18.68 -7.55
N LYS A 65 -16.03 -19.50 -6.49
CA LYS A 65 -17.11 -19.44 -5.50
C LYS A 65 -17.17 -18.08 -4.78
N GLN A 66 -16.01 -17.49 -4.46
CA GLN A 66 -15.95 -16.17 -3.83
C GLN A 66 -16.32 -15.07 -4.84
N PHE A 67 -15.79 -15.16 -6.06
CA PHE A 67 -16.08 -14.19 -7.11
C PHE A 67 -17.56 -14.15 -7.52
N ASP A 68 -18.28 -15.28 -7.46
CA ASP A 68 -19.71 -15.31 -7.76
C ASP A 68 -20.53 -14.40 -6.84
N SER A 69 -20.12 -14.25 -5.56
CA SER A 69 -20.72 -13.25 -4.66
C SER A 69 -20.39 -11.83 -5.10
N VAL A 70 -19.12 -11.56 -5.41
CA VAL A 70 -18.64 -10.25 -5.88
C VAL A 70 -19.38 -9.81 -7.14
N GLN A 71 -19.61 -10.72 -8.10
CA GLN A 71 -20.36 -10.45 -9.32
C GLN A 71 -21.82 -10.08 -9.03
N LYS A 72 -22.50 -10.81 -8.14
CA LYS A 72 -23.89 -10.50 -7.74
C LYS A 72 -23.96 -9.13 -7.07
N GLU A 73 -23.03 -8.83 -6.18
CA GLU A 73 -22.94 -7.51 -5.54
C GLU A 73 -22.63 -6.39 -6.52
N GLN A 74 -21.75 -6.61 -7.50
CA GLN A 74 -21.40 -5.60 -8.51
C GLN A 74 -22.64 -5.23 -9.33
N LYS A 75 -23.45 -6.22 -9.75
CA LYS A 75 -24.72 -5.97 -10.47
C LYS A 75 -25.70 -5.17 -9.61
N LYS A 76 -25.83 -5.51 -8.32
CA LYS A 76 -26.69 -4.77 -7.38
C LYS A 76 -26.18 -3.33 -7.17
N TRP A 77 -24.88 -3.15 -7.05
CA TRP A 77 -24.24 -1.85 -6.87
C TRP A 77 -24.46 -0.96 -8.09
N VAL A 78 -24.27 -1.45 -9.32
CA VAL A 78 -24.54 -0.66 -10.56
C VAL A 78 -25.99 -0.19 -10.63
N LYS A 79 -26.96 -1.07 -10.30
CA LYS A 79 -28.38 -0.67 -10.21
C LYS A 79 -28.61 0.42 -9.16
N SER A 80 -27.97 0.30 -7.99
CA SER A 80 -28.12 1.25 -6.88
C SER A 80 -27.43 2.59 -7.17
N ARG A 81 -26.26 2.56 -7.83
CA ARG A 81 -25.54 3.72 -8.36
C ARG A 81 -26.44 4.54 -9.26
N ASN A 82 -27.01 3.91 -10.29
CA ASN A 82 -27.86 4.58 -11.26
C ASN A 82 -29.19 5.07 -10.66
N LYS A 83 -29.71 4.41 -9.62
CA LYS A 83 -31.01 4.75 -9.00
C LYS A 83 -30.92 5.83 -7.93
N SER A 84 -29.88 5.82 -7.08
CA SER A 84 -29.90 6.62 -5.84
C SER A 84 -28.56 7.00 -5.24
N LEU A 85 -27.48 6.22 -5.43
CA LEU A 85 -26.19 6.54 -4.79
C LEU A 85 -25.44 7.67 -5.51
N CYS A 86 -25.68 7.84 -6.81
CA CYS A 86 -25.00 8.81 -7.66
C CYS A 86 -26.04 9.78 -8.23
N ARG A 87 -26.30 10.86 -7.47
CA ARG A 87 -27.31 11.91 -7.81
C ARG A 87 -26.65 13.17 -8.33
N ASP A 88 -25.47 13.45 -7.81
CA ASP A 88 -24.59 14.57 -8.11
C ASP A 88 -23.13 14.10 -8.03
N GLU A 89 -22.20 14.94 -8.48
CA GLU A 89 -20.78 14.60 -8.51
C GLU A 89 -20.24 14.07 -7.17
N LYS A 90 -20.53 14.77 -6.07
CA LYS A 90 -20.02 14.42 -4.73
C LYS A 90 -20.51 13.05 -4.27
N SER A 91 -21.82 12.79 -4.39
CA SER A 91 -22.41 11.50 -4.02
C SER A 91 -21.89 10.37 -4.90
N CYS A 92 -21.67 10.61 -6.20
CA CYS A 92 -21.04 9.66 -7.09
C CYS A 92 -19.61 9.31 -6.63
N ILE A 93 -18.77 10.32 -6.37
CA ILE A 93 -17.38 10.11 -5.90
C ILE A 93 -17.37 9.22 -4.65
N ILE A 94 -18.20 9.54 -3.65
CA ILE A 94 -18.32 8.73 -2.42
C ILE A 94 -18.71 7.29 -2.74
N ALA A 95 -19.72 7.09 -3.59
CA ALA A 95 -20.20 5.76 -3.96
C ALA A 95 -19.14 4.92 -4.69
N TYR A 96 -18.32 5.54 -5.55
CA TYR A 96 -17.19 4.89 -6.22
C TYR A 96 -16.07 4.56 -5.24
N CYS A 97 -15.65 5.50 -4.39
CA CYS A 97 -14.63 5.29 -3.36
C CYS A 97 -15.01 4.16 -2.40
N ASP A 98 -16.27 4.11 -1.95
CA ASP A 98 -16.80 3.03 -1.11
C ASP A 98 -16.71 1.67 -1.80
N ARG A 99 -17.08 1.61 -3.08
CA ARG A 99 -17.07 0.34 -3.83
C ARG A 99 -15.64 -0.12 -4.12
N LEU A 100 -14.76 0.80 -4.50
CA LEU A 100 -13.34 0.54 -4.72
C LEU A 100 -12.71 -0.04 -3.45
N ARG A 101 -12.89 0.61 -2.30
CA ARG A 101 -12.39 0.11 -1.01
C ARG A 101 -12.86 -1.32 -0.72
N LYS A 102 -14.15 -1.63 -0.94
CA LYS A 102 -14.68 -2.98 -0.75
C LYS A 102 -13.97 -4.01 -1.64
N LEU A 103 -13.79 -3.73 -2.93
CA LEU A 103 -13.14 -4.66 -3.85
C LEU A 103 -11.64 -4.79 -3.57
N GLN A 104 -10.96 -3.68 -3.29
CA GLN A 104 -9.53 -3.66 -2.96
C GLN A 104 -9.25 -4.40 -1.65
N ASN A 105 -10.13 -4.27 -0.64
CA ASN A 105 -10.01 -5.05 0.59
C ASN A 105 -10.00 -6.56 0.34
N LEU A 106 -10.79 -7.07 -0.61
CA LEU A 106 -10.76 -8.49 -0.98
C LEU A 106 -9.41 -8.92 -1.56
N LEU A 107 -8.70 -8.00 -2.24
CA LEU A 107 -7.38 -8.26 -2.82
C LEU A 107 -6.26 -8.18 -1.76
N VAL A 108 -6.39 -7.30 -0.76
CA VAL A 108 -5.33 -7.04 0.23
C VAL A 108 -5.47 -7.91 1.49
N SER A 109 -6.69 -8.28 1.90
CA SER A 109 -6.95 -9.06 3.12
C SER A 109 -6.21 -10.40 3.21
N PRO A 110 -6.02 -11.17 2.12
CA PRO A 110 -5.21 -12.38 2.17
C PRO A 110 -3.78 -12.10 2.64
N PHE A 111 -3.19 -10.99 2.22
CA PHE A 111 -1.84 -10.60 2.63
C PHE A 111 -1.80 -10.10 4.07
N LEU A 112 -2.84 -9.37 4.53
CA LEU A 112 -2.96 -9.04 5.96
C LEU A 112 -3.03 -10.32 6.82
N THR A 113 -3.68 -11.36 6.31
CA THR A 113 -3.75 -12.67 6.99
C THR A 113 -2.38 -13.35 7.00
N GLU A 114 -1.65 -13.31 5.89
CA GLU A 114 -0.30 -13.85 5.76
C GLU A 114 0.68 -13.19 6.74
N VAL A 115 0.80 -11.85 6.71
CA VAL A 115 1.76 -11.13 7.58
C VAL A 115 1.46 -11.39 9.06
N ASN A 116 0.19 -11.45 9.46
CA ASN A 116 -0.19 -11.74 10.85
C ASN A 116 0.07 -13.20 11.26
N LYS A 117 0.11 -14.12 10.30
CA LYS A 117 0.34 -15.54 10.55
C LYS A 117 1.83 -15.85 10.65
N SER A 118 2.62 -15.41 9.67
CA SER A 118 4.00 -15.87 9.46
C SER A 118 5.03 -14.76 9.33
N PHE A 119 4.64 -13.49 9.46
CA PHE A 119 5.53 -12.35 9.22
C PHE A 119 6.19 -12.39 7.81
N THR A 120 5.45 -12.94 6.86
CA THR A 120 5.82 -12.99 5.44
C THR A 120 4.83 -12.18 4.62
N TYR A 121 5.28 -11.67 3.49
CA TYR A 121 4.45 -10.99 2.52
C TYR A 121 4.70 -11.58 1.14
N ARG A 122 3.63 -12.01 0.46
CA ARG A 122 3.70 -12.67 -0.86
C ARG A 122 4.58 -13.91 -0.86
N GLN A 123 4.54 -14.68 0.22
CA GLN A 123 5.30 -15.91 0.46
C GLN A 123 6.82 -15.69 0.51
N GLN A 124 7.24 -14.45 0.76
CA GLN A 124 8.63 -14.09 0.98
C GLN A 124 8.77 -13.39 2.33
N VAL A 125 9.99 -13.38 2.85
CA VAL A 125 10.31 -12.61 4.05
C VAL A 125 10.09 -11.12 3.77
N ILE A 126 9.65 -10.36 4.76
CA ILE A 126 9.54 -8.90 4.62
C ILE A 126 10.94 -8.36 4.40
N HIS A 127 11.12 -7.46 3.42
CA HIS A 127 12.43 -6.93 3.10
C HIS A 127 13.00 -6.15 4.32
N PRO A 128 14.23 -6.45 4.79
CA PRO A 128 14.81 -5.81 5.96
C PRO A 128 14.85 -4.28 5.87
N GLY A 129 15.06 -3.72 4.67
CA GLY A 129 15.05 -2.27 4.44
C GLY A 129 13.76 -1.56 4.88
N LEU A 130 12.59 -2.21 4.78
CA LEU A 130 11.33 -1.64 5.28
C LEU A 130 11.34 -1.45 6.80
N ILE A 131 11.98 -2.36 7.53
CA ILE A 131 12.07 -2.31 9.00
C ILE A 131 13.17 -1.33 9.40
N LYS A 132 14.24 -1.23 8.60
CA LYS A 132 15.35 -0.29 8.81
C LYS A 132 14.86 1.16 8.88
N GLU A 133 13.83 1.53 8.15
CA GLU A 133 13.25 2.89 8.21
C GLU A 133 12.72 3.28 9.58
N PHE A 134 12.43 2.31 10.45
CA PHE A 134 12.03 2.55 11.83
C PHE A 134 13.20 2.75 12.78
N GLU A 135 14.43 2.48 12.34
CA GLU A 135 15.60 2.81 13.13
C GLU A 135 15.79 4.31 13.18
N ILE A 136 16.23 4.77 14.33
CA ILE A 136 16.47 6.18 14.63
C ILE A 136 17.92 6.26 15.08
N LEU A 137 18.64 7.28 14.63
CA LEU A 137 19.96 7.57 15.16
C LEU A 137 19.85 7.81 16.66
N ASN A 138 20.75 7.20 17.44
CA ASN A 138 20.75 7.34 18.90
C ASN A 138 20.92 8.80 19.39
N SER A 139 21.38 9.70 18.51
CA SER A 139 21.50 11.14 18.78
C SER A 139 20.20 11.91 18.63
N ASP A 140 19.18 11.35 17.98
CA ASP A 140 17.86 11.97 17.88
C ASP A 140 17.06 11.63 19.14
N ASN A 141 16.59 12.66 19.85
CA ASN A 141 15.70 12.50 21.00
C ASN A 141 14.24 12.46 20.53
N ASP A 142 13.49 11.45 21.01
CA ASP A 142 12.02 11.28 20.90
C ASP A 142 11.46 10.71 19.56
N PRO A 143 10.16 10.30 19.50
CA PRO A 143 9.64 9.02 18.95
C PRO A 143 9.99 8.71 17.49
N PRO A 144 9.81 7.44 17.02
CA PRO A 144 10.11 7.04 15.64
C PRO A 144 9.66 8.07 14.61
N MET A 145 10.64 8.65 13.90
CA MET A 145 10.37 9.62 12.83
C MET A 145 9.49 8.97 11.76
N THR A 146 9.79 7.73 11.41
CA THR A 146 8.94 6.88 10.58
C THR A 146 8.14 5.94 11.49
N VAL A 147 6.83 6.17 11.59
CA VAL A 147 5.92 5.32 12.38
C VAL A 147 5.20 4.27 11.54
N ALA A 148 5.23 4.39 10.21
CA ALA A 148 4.56 3.45 9.32
C ALA A 148 5.21 3.40 7.93
N VAL A 149 5.26 2.20 7.33
CA VAL A 149 5.71 1.96 5.95
C VAL A 149 4.68 1.14 5.18
N ASP A 150 4.61 1.33 3.86
CA ASP A 150 3.80 0.49 2.96
C ASP A 150 4.60 -0.76 2.57
N ILE A 151 4.11 -1.95 2.92
CA ILE A 151 4.83 -3.20 2.65
C ILE A 151 4.88 -3.50 1.15
N ASP A 152 3.94 -2.97 0.37
CA ASP A 152 3.97 -3.12 -1.10
C ASP A 152 5.20 -2.44 -1.73
N ALA A 153 5.86 -1.52 -1.01
CA ALA A 153 6.99 -0.78 -1.54
C ALA A 153 8.17 -1.69 -1.88
N SER A 154 8.40 -2.78 -1.13
CA SER A 154 9.47 -3.75 -1.42
C SER A 154 9.19 -4.68 -2.61
N PHE A 155 8.01 -4.63 -3.22
CA PHE A 155 7.64 -5.51 -4.34
C PHE A 155 7.42 -4.77 -5.66
N LYS A 156 7.35 -3.43 -5.63
CA LYS A 156 6.98 -2.60 -6.78
C LYS A 156 7.96 -1.45 -7.02
N SER A 157 9.11 -1.47 -6.36
CA SER A 157 10.10 -0.41 -6.45
C SER A 157 11.52 -0.98 -6.51
N ASN A 158 12.45 -0.13 -6.92
CA ASN A 158 13.88 -0.31 -6.79
C ASN A 158 14.43 0.25 -5.47
N GLU A 159 13.57 0.77 -4.59
CA GLU A 159 13.95 1.35 -3.28
C GLU A 159 14.51 0.27 -2.35
N TYR A 160 14.09 -0.98 -2.55
CA TYR A 160 14.51 -2.15 -1.79
C TYR A 160 15.00 -3.23 -2.76
N SER A 161 16.16 -2.97 -3.37
CA SER A 161 16.70 -3.79 -4.46
C SER A 161 17.74 -4.80 -4.00
N GLU A 162 18.15 -4.72 -2.74
CA GLU A 162 19.13 -5.59 -2.12
C GLU A 162 18.59 -7.02 -1.99
N ASP A 163 19.44 -8.01 -2.27
CA ASP A 163 19.09 -9.40 -2.04
C ASP A 163 18.99 -9.68 -0.53
N VAL A 164 17.90 -10.35 -0.15
CA VAL A 164 17.69 -10.76 1.24
C VAL A 164 18.33 -12.13 1.48
N GLU A 165 19.37 -12.17 2.31
CA GLU A 165 20.01 -13.39 2.76
C GLU A 165 19.33 -13.88 4.06
N VAL A 166 18.85 -15.13 4.07
CA VAL A 166 18.30 -15.76 5.29
C VAL A 166 19.36 -16.66 5.91
N SER A 167 19.82 -16.31 7.12
CA SER A 167 20.85 -17.06 7.83
C SER A 167 20.30 -18.38 8.41
N LYS A 168 21.21 -19.28 8.81
CA LYS A 168 20.84 -20.54 9.49
C LYS A 168 20.07 -20.32 10.80
N ASP A 169 20.32 -19.19 11.46
CA ASP A 169 19.65 -18.80 12.70
C ASP A 169 18.43 -17.90 12.42
N GLU A 170 17.87 -17.94 11.21
CA GLU A 170 16.65 -17.25 10.78
C GLU A 170 16.74 -15.72 10.84
N TRP A 171 17.95 -15.16 10.67
CA TRP A 171 18.11 -13.73 10.45
C TRP A 171 17.88 -13.40 8.98
N ASN A 172 17.06 -12.40 8.71
CA ASN A 172 16.84 -11.87 7.37
C ASN A 172 17.72 -10.63 7.23
N LEU A 173 18.70 -10.69 6.31
CA LEU A 173 19.78 -9.73 6.20
C LEU A 173 19.81 -9.09 4.82
N ILE A 174 20.15 -7.81 4.78
CA ILE A 174 20.62 -7.12 3.59
C ILE A 174 22.02 -6.54 3.87
N LYS A 175 22.83 -6.48 2.82
CA LYS A 175 24.04 -5.66 2.82
C LYS A 175 23.63 -4.23 2.55
N VAL A 176 24.16 -3.29 3.32
CA VAL A 176 23.87 -1.87 3.16
C VAL A 176 25.04 -1.26 2.38
N PRO A 177 24.80 -0.66 1.20
CA PRO A 177 25.84 0.08 0.51
C PRO A 177 26.39 1.18 1.41
N ASN A 178 27.70 1.18 1.63
CA ASN A 178 28.39 2.19 2.41
C ASN A 178 29.71 2.52 1.71
N GLU A 179 29.90 3.79 1.36
CA GLU A 179 31.07 4.26 0.61
C GLU A 179 32.35 4.28 1.47
N TYR A 180 32.22 4.24 2.79
CA TYR A 180 33.32 4.40 3.73
C TYR A 180 33.73 3.10 4.44
N GLU A 181 32.81 2.15 4.61
CA GLU A 181 33.01 0.95 5.42
C GLU A 181 32.43 -0.30 4.73
N GLU A 182 33.30 -1.23 4.33
CA GLU A 182 32.87 -2.48 3.69
C GLU A 182 32.20 -3.42 4.72
N GLY A 183 31.12 -4.08 4.31
CA GLY A 183 30.42 -5.06 5.14
C GLY A 183 29.30 -4.50 6.02
N ALA A 184 28.93 -3.22 5.83
CA ALA A 184 27.74 -2.66 6.47
C ALA A 184 26.49 -3.52 6.19
N PHE A 185 25.67 -3.72 7.21
CA PHE A 185 24.52 -4.60 7.13
C PHE A 185 23.35 -4.11 7.97
N TYR A 186 22.17 -4.59 7.57
CA TYR A 186 20.97 -4.52 8.39
C TYR A 186 20.32 -5.89 8.39
N LYS A 187 19.95 -6.39 9.57
CA LYS A 187 19.26 -7.67 9.71
C LYS A 187 18.18 -7.62 10.77
N TYR A 188 17.18 -8.46 10.60
CA TYR A 188 16.16 -8.65 11.61
C TYR A 188 15.81 -10.12 11.81
N LYS A 189 15.28 -10.43 12.99
CA LYS A 189 14.68 -11.71 13.32
C LYS A 189 13.30 -11.50 13.93
N TRP A 190 12.29 -12.16 13.36
CA TRP A 190 10.96 -12.18 13.95
C TRP A 190 10.96 -13.12 15.17
N LEU A 191 10.66 -12.58 16.35
CA LEU A 191 10.69 -13.33 17.61
C LEU A 191 9.34 -13.97 17.95
N GLY A 192 8.28 -13.56 17.27
CA GLY A 192 6.92 -14.01 17.53
C GLY A 192 5.96 -12.85 17.80
N LYS A 193 4.97 -13.12 18.65
CA LYS A 193 3.86 -12.22 18.93
C LYS A 193 3.59 -12.14 20.43
N ILE A 194 3.24 -10.96 20.91
CA ILE A 194 2.73 -10.75 22.27
C ILE A 194 1.20 -10.66 22.30
N ARG A 195 0.59 -10.21 21.19
CA ARG A 195 -0.86 -10.23 20.93
C ARG A 195 -1.09 -10.78 19.52
N PRO A 196 -2.31 -11.21 19.14
CA PRO A 196 -2.57 -11.78 17.82
C PRO A 196 -2.12 -10.90 16.64
N ASP A 197 -2.03 -9.58 16.85
CA ASP A 197 -1.73 -8.54 15.85
C ASP A 197 -0.50 -7.66 16.19
N ILE A 198 0.24 -7.96 17.27
CA ILE A 198 1.48 -7.26 17.62
C ILE A 198 2.66 -8.22 17.49
N HIS A 199 3.48 -7.98 16.48
CA HIS A 199 4.68 -8.74 16.17
C HIS A 199 5.89 -8.11 16.84
N VAL A 200 6.81 -8.95 17.29
CA VAL A 200 8.07 -8.51 17.92
C VAL A 200 9.22 -8.89 17.02
N VAL A 201 10.05 -7.91 16.70
CA VAL A 201 11.20 -8.04 15.80
C VAL A 201 12.45 -7.57 16.54
N LYS A 202 13.49 -8.41 16.59
CA LYS A 202 14.83 -7.99 16.99
C LYS A 202 15.58 -7.53 15.75
N THR A 203 16.22 -6.37 15.81
CA THR A 203 16.99 -5.78 14.71
C THR A 203 18.44 -5.63 15.14
N LEU A 204 19.35 -5.80 14.18
CA LEU A 204 20.75 -5.49 14.31
C LEU A 204 21.19 -4.70 13.08
N SER A 205 21.90 -3.60 13.31
CA SER A 205 22.52 -2.80 12.26
C SER A 205 23.97 -2.50 12.58
N TRP A 206 24.78 -2.46 11.53
CA TRP A 206 26.15 -1.97 11.61
C TRP A 206 26.44 -1.20 10.33
N GLU A 207 26.77 0.08 10.46
CA GLU A 207 27.05 0.99 9.34
C GLU A 207 28.46 1.57 9.42
N GLY A 208 29.37 0.89 10.12
CA GLY A 208 30.70 1.38 10.45
C GLY A 208 30.89 1.67 11.93
N GLY A 209 32.15 1.76 12.37
CA GLY A 209 32.49 2.03 13.77
C GLY A 209 32.50 0.79 14.68
N ARG A 210 32.51 1.02 15.99
CA ARG A 210 32.84 -0.01 17.00
C ARG A 210 31.66 -0.82 17.56
N MET A 211 30.42 -0.40 17.31
CA MET A 211 29.24 -0.98 17.96
C MET A 211 28.19 -1.37 16.93
N VAL A 212 27.59 -2.55 17.16
CA VAL A 212 26.37 -2.98 16.47
C VAL A 212 25.20 -2.40 17.24
N GLU A 213 24.33 -1.68 16.54
CA GLU A 213 23.09 -1.17 17.13
C GLU A 213 22.04 -2.29 17.16
N CYS A 214 21.28 -2.35 18.24
CA CYS A 214 20.24 -3.35 18.40
C CYS A 214 18.97 -2.73 18.98
N SER A 215 17.85 -3.07 18.36
CA SER A 215 16.52 -2.67 18.84
C SER A 215 15.59 -3.87 18.89
N VAL A 216 14.58 -3.77 19.74
CA VAL A 216 13.37 -4.59 19.65
C VAL A 216 12.23 -3.68 19.23
N ILE A 217 11.70 -3.93 18.03
CA ILE A 217 10.61 -3.16 17.43
C ILE A 217 9.34 -4.01 17.45
N CYS A 218 8.30 -3.46 18.06
CA CYS A 218 6.97 -4.04 18.07
C CYS A 218 6.16 -3.39 16.96
N VAL A 219 5.61 -4.19 16.04
CA VAL A 219 4.88 -3.69 14.87
C VAL A 219 3.49 -4.30 14.76
N LYS A 220 2.58 -3.54 14.15
CA LYS A 220 1.23 -3.97 13.83
C LYS A 220 0.92 -3.73 12.36
N PHE A 221 0.29 -4.72 11.74
CA PHE A 221 -0.14 -4.65 10.36
C PHE A 221 -1.57 -4.17 10.25
N SER A 222 -1.84 -3.30 9.29
CA SER A 222 -3.21 -2.84 9.04
C SER A 222 -3.42 -2.42 7.59
N ILE A 223 -4.66 -2.61 7.13
CA ILE A 223 -5.10 -2.02 5.87
C ILE A 223 -5.51 -0.57 6.15
N ARG A 224 -4.96 0.35 5.36
CA ARG A 224 -5.23 1.79 5.45
C ARG A 224 -5.73 2.32 4.11
N ASN A 225 -6.52 3.38 4.19
CA ASN A 225 -6.82 4.18 3.01
C ASN A 225 -5.55 4.92 2.58
N GLY A 226 -5.27 4.92 1.30
CA GLY A 226 -4.23 5.72 0.69
C GLY A 226 -4.56 5.98 -0.77
N TYR A 227 -3.53 6.26 -1.55
CA TYR A 227 -3.65 6.56 -2.97
C TYR A 227 -2.66 5.72 -3.78
N ASP A 228 -3.02 5.47 -5.04
CA ASP A 228 -2.08 4.95 -6.03
C ASP A 228 -1.28 6.08 -6.68
N VAL A 229 -0.39 5.72 -7.61
CA VAL A 229 0.50 6.66 -8.32
C VAL A 229 -0.25 7.73 -9.13
N ASN A 230 -1.53 7.51 -9.44
CA ASN A 230 -2.37 8.47 -10.15
C ASN A 230 -3.24 9.30 -9.20
N GLY A 231 -3.02 9.19 -7.88
CA GLY A 231 -3.82 9.89 -6.88
C GLY A 231 -5.23 9.30 -6.69
N LEU A 232 -5.50 8.09 -7.19
CA LEU A 232 -6.80 7.45 -7.01
C LEU A 232 -6.84 6.64 -5.70
N PRO A 233 -7.99 6.58 -5.01
CA PRO A 233 -8.14 5.83 -3.77
C PRO A 233 -7.70 4.37 -3.90
N SER A 234 -6.86 3.94 -2.97
CA SER A 234 -6.33 2.58 -2.88
C SER A 234 -6.32 2.09 -1.43
N GLN A 235 -6.40 0.77 -1.24
CA GLN A 235 -6.12 0.14 0.05
C GLN A 235 -4.66 -0.26 0.09
N ARG A 236 -3.94 0.18 1.12
CA ARG A 236 -2.52 -0.10 1.35
C ARG A 236 -2.34 -0.99 2.57
N LEU A 237 -1.43 -1.96 2.50
CA LEU A 237 -1.05 -2.76 3.66
C LEU A 237 0.14 -2.09 4.32
N THR A 238 -0.05 -1.60 5.53
CA THR A 238 0.96 -0.84 6.27
C THR A 238 1.47 -1.62 7.46
N MET A 239 2.78 -1.52 7.71
CA MET A 239 3.42 -1.93 8.94
C MET A 239 3.61 -0.69 9.81
N ASN A 240 3.16 -0.71 11.06
CA ASN A 240 3.17 0.46 11.96
C ASN A 240 3.95 0.11 13.23
N VAL A 241 4.83 1.00 13.68
CA VAL A 241 5.52 0.86 14.96
C VAL A 241 4.54 1.09 16.10
N VAL A 242 4.50 0.14 17.03
CA VAL A 242 3.72 0.22 18.27
C VAL A 242 4.63 0.66 19.42
N LYS A 243 5.84 0.09 19.50
CA LYS A 243 6.80 0.37 20.56
C LYS A 243 8.20 -0.01 20.12
N ARG A 244 9.20 0.79 20.51
CA ARG A 244 10.63 0.45 20.41
C ARG A 244 11.17 0.21 21.82
N ILE A 245 12.02 -0.78 21.97
CA ILE A 245 12.71 -1.14 23.22
C ILE A 245 14.19 -1.24 22.88
N TYR A 246 15.04 -0.58 23.66
CA TYR A 246 16.49 -0.68 23.51
C TYR A 246 16.96 -2.07 23.93
N ALA A 247 17.90 -2.62 23.16
CA ALA A 247 18.51 -3.92 23.40
C ALA A 247 19.99 -3.90 22.97
N SER A 248 20.72 -4.92 23.38
CA SER A 248 22.03 -5.29 22.88
C SER A 248 21.94 -6.60 22.09
N ASP A 249 23.02 -6.94 21.37
CA ASP A 249 23.09 -8.19 20.60
C ASP A 249 22.88 -9.42 21.49
N ASP A 250 23.44 -9.41 22.70
CA ASP A 250 23.31 -10.48 23.70
C ASP A 250 22.06 -10.37 24.59
N SER A 251 21.22 -9.34 24.40
CA SER A 251 20.00 -9.17 25.19
C SER A 251 19.11 -10.41 25.15
N LYS A 252 18.69 -10.84 26.35
CA LYS A 252 17.74 -11.93 26.54
C LYS A 252 16.33 -11.37 26.51
N ILE A 253 15.58 -11.75 25.48
CA ILE A 253 14.22 -11.27 25.25
C ILE A 253 13.24 -12.40 25.57
N LYS A 254 12.29 -12.11 26.46
CA LYS A 254 11.17 -13.00 26.78
C LYS A 254 9.85 -12.34 26.40
N LEU A 255 9.06 -13.03 25.60
CA LEU A 255 7.72 -12.60 25.22
C LEU A 255 6.70 -13.19 26.20
N LEU A 256 5.82 -12.34 26.72
CA LEU A 256 4.66 -12.69 27.53
C LEU A 256 3.40 -12.09 26.89
N ASP A 257 2.21 -12.52 27.31
CA ASP A 257 0.93 -12.13 26.69
C ASP A 257 0.64 -10.61 26.74
N ASP A 258 1.18 -9.90 27.73
CA ASP A 258 0.93 -8.47 27.95
C ASP A 258 2.20 -7.60 27.97
N ARG A 259 3.39 -8.22 27.94
CA ARG A 259 4.66 -7.52 28.10
C ARG A 259 5.83 -8.22 27.44
N ILE A 260 6.89 -7.45 27.22
CA ILE A 260 8.21 -7.95 26.81
C ILE A 260 9.16 -7.71 27.97
N ILE A 261 9.98 -8.71 28.29
CA ILE A 261 11.10 -8.57 29.23
C ILE A 261 12.38 -8.57 28.40
N CYS A 262 13.15 -7.49 28.48
CA CYS A 262 14.47 -7.34 27.86
C CYS A 262 15.49 -7.08 28.97
N ASP A 263 16.40 -8.03 29.21
CA ASP A 263 17.42 -7.95 30.28
C ASP A 263 16.87 -7.57 31.66
N GLY A 264 15.69 -8.10 32.00
CA GLY A 264 15.00 -7.85 33.27
C GLY A 264 14.15 -6.57 33.28
N SER A 265 14.27 -5.70 32.27
CA SER A 265 13.41 -4.52 32.11
C SER A 265 12.10 -4.90 31.44
N GLU A 266 10.97 -4.51 32.04
CA GLU A 266 9.64 -4.82 31.52
C GLU A 266 9.07 -3.71 30.65
N SER A 267 8.44 -4.10 29.54
CA SER A 267 7.70 -3.23 28.65
C SER A 267 6.28 -3.76 28.47
N VAL A 268 5.34 -3.16 29.21
CA VAL A 268 3.91 -3.49 29.16
C VAL A 268 3.24 -2.85 27.93
N PHE A 269 2.22 -3.53 27.40
CA PHE A 269 1.36 -3.09 26.31
C PHE A 269 -0.08 -2.95 26.82
N TYR A 270 -0.69 -1.80 26.51
CA TYR A 270 -2.08 -1.49 26.87
C TYR A 270 -3.01 -1.75 25.70
#